data_AF-A0A8T4XT06-F1
#
_entry.id   AF-A0A8T4XT06-F1
#
_cell.length_a   1.000
_cell.length_b   1.000
_cell.length_c   1.000
_cell.angle_alpha   90.00
_cell.angle_beta   90.00
_cell.angle_gamma   90.00
#
_symmetry.space_group_name_H-M   'P 1'
#
loop_
_entity.id
_entity.type
_entity.pdbx_description
1 polymer ?
#
loop_
_entity_poly.entity_id
_entity_poly.type
_entity_poly.pdbx_seq_one_letter_code
_entity_poly.pdbx_strand_id
1 'polypeptide(L)'
;MTRGEQQLKCRGALFYVYISRDIQFSKLLLLKALHPSLYIPHSFKVNEDIDREEVNEFIDSVKYLEKKWKYVNSGLWRRNFDGCSVYMVLIIGEDRWTVRPIVSKEGLKGYGVEIPVDAERDEDFLEELTEDEKTDLEIHEHVQNRHFHFTVLNIERFIELVKEWDYYFAYKEIWKQSVRITAMSE
;
A
#
# COMPACT_ATOMS: atom_id res chain seq x y z
N MET A 1 19.70 -25.10 -37.11
CA MET A 1 19.85 -25.14 -35.63
C MET A 1 19.52 -23.75 -35.12
N THR A 2 18.36 -23.59 -34.49
CA THR A 2 17.74 -22.30 -34.15
C THR A 2 17.69 -22.11 -32.65
N ARG A 3 17.93 -20.85 -32.24
CA ARG A 3 17.46 -20.17 -31.01
C ARG A 3 17.97 -20.78 -29.70
N GLY A 4 18.83 -20.14 -28.91
CA GLY A 4 18.74 -18.74 -28.51
C GLY A 4 17.80 -18.58 -27.30
N GLU A 5 17.97 -19.40 -26.27
CA GLU A 5 17.33 -19.20 -24.96
C GLU A 5 18.11 -18.13 -24.19
N GLN A 6 17.82 -16.86 -24.50
CA GLN A 6 18.03 -15.80 -23.51
C GLN A 6 17.04 -16.04 -22.37
N GLN A 7 17.56 -16.53 -21.24
CA GLN A 7 16.90 -16.38 -19.95
C GLN A 7 16.57 -14.90 -19.73
N LEU A 8 15.33 -14.52 -20.02
CA LEU A 8 14.72 -13.32 -19.48
C LEU A 8 14.68 -13.51 -17.97
N LYS A 9 15.70 -13.00 -17.27
CA LYS A 9 15.63 -12.74 -15.83
C LYS A 9 14.42 -11.81 -15.63
N CYS A 10 13.28 -12.37 -15.25
CA CYS A 10 12.17 -11.59 -14.72
C CYS A 10 12.70 -10.79 -13.52
N ARG A 11 13.03 -9.52 -13.76
CA ARG A 11 13.30 -8.55 -12.70
C ARG A 11 11.96 -8.21 -12.06
N GLY A 12 11.44 -9.13 -11.25
CA GLY A 12 10.31 -8.84 -10.38
C GLY A 12 10.69 -7.73 -9.40
N ALA A 13 9.77 -6.80 -9.16
CA ALA A 13 9.91 -5.83 -8.07
C ALA A 13 9.15 -6.37 -6.87
N LEU A 14 9.83 -6.50 -5.73
CA LEU A 14 9.21 -6.89 -4.47
C LEU A 14 8.78 -5.63 -3.72
N PHE A 15 7.49 -5.51 -3.41
CA PHE A 15 6.95 -4.42 -2.61
C PHE A 15 6.57 -4.97 -1.23
N TYR A 16 7.18 -4.42 -0.19
CA TYR A 16 6.76 -4.68 1.18
C TYR A 16 5.65 -3.70 1.53
N VAL A 17 4.46 -4.22 1.78
CA VAL A 17 3.34 -3.45 2.33
C VAL A 17 3.63 -3.26 3.81
N TYR A 18 3.85 -2.00 4.21
CA TYR A 18 4.03 -1.69 5.63
C TYR A 18 2.67 -1.46 6.26
N ILE A 19 2.39 -2.32 7.24
CA ILE A 19 1.15 -2.36 8.01
C ILE A 19 1.53 -1.93 9.42
N SER A 20 1.35 -0.64 9.74
CA SER A 20 1.76 -0.09 11.03
C SER A 20 0.82 -0.53 12.14
N ARG A 21 1.16 -1.55 12.93
CA ARG A 21 0.36 -1.96 14.09
C ARG A 21 0.50 -0.99 15.25
N ASP A 22 -0.57 -0.88 16.04
CA ASP A 22 -0.78 -0.12 17.28
C ASP A 22 0.24 1.00 17.58
N ILE A 23 -0.31 2.21 17.72
CA ILE A 23 0.34 3.32 18.44
C ILE A 23 1.57 3.87 17.67
N GLN A 24 1.35 4.30 16.42
CA GLN A 24 2.31 5.10 15.63
C GLN A 24 1.64 6.33 15.00
N PHE A 25 0.55 6.80 15.60
CA PHE A 25 -0.10 8.04 15.18
C PHE A 25 0.80 9.24 15.39
N SER A 26 1.69 9.17 16.39
CA SER A 26 2.74 10.17 16.57
C SER A 26 3.59 10.31 15.31
N LYS A 27 3.98 9.20 14.69
CA LYS A 27 4.71 9.21 13.39
C LYS A 27 3.86 9.78 12.25
N LEU A 28 2.55 9.53 12.24
CA LEU A 28 1.66 10.14 11.26
C LEU A 28 1.55 11.66 11.43
N LEU A 29 1.48 12.16 12.67
CA LEU A 29 1.53 13.59 12.97
C LEU A 29 2.88 14.22 12.60
N LEU A 30 3.99 13.50 12.83
CA LEU A 30 5.32 13.92 12.36
C LEU A 30 5.36 14.00 10.83
N LEU A 31 4.81 13.02 10.12
CA LEU A 31 4.68 13.08 8.65
C LEU A 31 3.84 14.28 8.20
N LYS A 32 2.75 14.60 8.89
CA LYS A 32 1.94 15.80 8.61
C LYS A 32 2.73 17.10 8.82
N ALA A 33 3.59 17.14 9.83
CA ALA A 33 4.47 18.28 10.08
C ALA A 33 5.53 18.43 8.97
N LEU A 34 6.08 17.32 8.47
CA LEU A 34 7.00 17.33 7.32
C LEU A 34 6.29 17.64 5.99
N HIS A 35 5.04 17.19 5.85
CA HIS A 35 4.24 17.31 4.64
C HIS A 35 2.84 17.88 4.94
N PRO A 36 2.69 19.21 4.95
CA PRO A 36 1.42 19.86 5.30
C PRO A 36 0.24 19.51 4.40
N SER A 37 0.47 18.99 3.18
CA SER A 37 -0.58 18.51 2.27
C SER A 37 -1.23 17.20 2.70
N LEU A 38 -0.64 16.46 3.65
CA LEU A 38 -1.23 15.21 4.14
C LEU A 38 -2.57 15.50 4.85
N TYR A 39 -3.65 14.81 4.52
CA TYR A 39 -4.90 14.92 5.27
C TYR A 39 -4.93 13.87 6.38
N ILE A 40 -5.16 14.30 7.62
CA ILE A 40 -5.40 13.40 8.76
C ILE A 40 -6.78 13.77 9.31
N PRO A 41 -7.73 12.81 9.40
CA PRO A 41 -9.04 13.06 9.98
C PRO A 41 -8.98 13.67 11.39
N HIS A 42 -9.92 14.57 11.72
CA HIS A 42 -9.93 15.26 13.01
C HIS A 42 -10.26 14.38 14.22
N SER A 43 -10.76 13.16 14.00
CA SER A 43 -11.08 12.18 15.04
C SER A 43 -9.85 11.53 15.67
N PHE A 44 -8.65 11.79 15.14
CA PHE A 44 -7.41 11.21 15.64
C PHE A 44 -7.03 11.76 17.03
N LYS A 45 -7.03 10.87 18.03
CA LYS A 45 -6.50 11.13 19.37
C LYS A 45 -5.22 10.34 19.55
N VAL A 46 -4.11 11.03 19.79
CA VAL A 46 -2.82 10.41 20.09
C VAL A 46 -2.69 10.29 21.60
N ASN A 47 -2.54 9.06 22.08
CA ASN A 47 -2.27 8.76 23.48
C ASN A 47 -1.01 7.87 23.57
N GLU A 48 0.05 8.35 22.93
CA GLU A 48 1.32 7.65 22.76
C GLU A 48 2.44 8.57 23.22
N ASP A 49 3.36 8.02 23.99
CA ASP A 49 4.61 8.71 24.29
C ASP A 49 5.66 8.21 23.29
N ILE A 50 6.13 9.12 22.43
CA ILE A 50 7.28 8.91 21.55
C ILE A 50 8.46 9.72 22.12
N ASP A 51 9.60 9.07 22.32
CA ASP A 51 10.77 9.78 22.81
C ASP A 51 11.45 10.60 21.71
N ARG A 52 12.35 11.50 22.12
CA ARG A 52 13.03 12.41 21.20
C ARG A 52 13.96 11.67 20.22
N GLU A 53 14.54 10.56 20.63
CA GLU A 53 15.44 9.78 19.79
C GLU A 53 14.64 9.14 18.65
N GLU A 54 13.53 8.47 18.98
CA GLU A 54 12.62 7.86 18.01
C GLU A 54 12.02 8.90 17.05
N VAL A 55 11.67 10.10 17.54
CA VAL A 55 11.23 11.22 16.68
C VAL A 55 12.31 11.58 15.65
N ASN A 56 13.56 11.73 16.07
CA ASN A 56 14.65 12.14 15.18
C ASN A 56 14.97 11.03 14.17
N GLU A 57 15.05 9.78 14.63
CA GLU A 57 15.26 8.62 13.75
C GLU A 57 14.18 8.50 12.69
N PHE A 58 12.93 8.72 13.08
CA PHE A 58 11.81 8.69 12.13
C PHE A 58 11.94 9.80 11.09
N ILE A 59 12.18 11.04 11.51
CA ILE A 59 12.36 12.18 10.60
C ILE A 59 13.52 11.92 9.62
N ASP A 60 14.64 11.41 10.12
CA ASP A 60 15.81 11.10 9.29
C ASP A 60 15.53 9.94 8.33
N SER A 61 14.76 8.93 8.74
CA SER A 61 14.33 7.83 7.88
C SER A 61 13.46 8.32 6.71
N VAL A 62 12.52 9.26 6.96
CA VAL A 62 11.68 9.86 5.92
C VAL A 62 12.53 10.67 4.95
N LYS A 63 13.40 11.56 5.47
CA LYS A 63 14.32 12.34 4.62
C LYS A 63 15.24 11.45 3.79
N TYR A 64 15.69 10.33 4.36
CA TYR A 64 16.52 9.37 3.64
C TYR A 64 15.74 8.64 2.54
N LEU A 65 14.51 8.20 2.82
CA LEU A 65 13.59 7.62 1.82
C LEU A 65 13.39 8.59 0.65
N GLU A 66 13.19 9.87 0.96
CA GLU A 66 12.88 10.91 -0.03
C GLU A 66 14.02 11.26 -0.98
N LYS A 67 15.26 10.85 -0.67
CA LYS A 67 16.37 10.90 -1.63
C LYS A 67 16.11 10.03 -2.86
N LYS A 68 15.30 8.98 -2.73
CA LYS A 68 14.98 8.02 -3.80
C LYS A 68 13.51 8.02 -4.21
N TRP A 69 12.62 8.39 -3.29
CA TRP A 69 11.16 8.41 -3.49
C TRP A 69 10.66 9.84 -3.36
N LYS A 70 10.34 10.49 -4.47
CA LYS A 70 9.90 11.88 -4.45
C LYS A 70 8.50 11.98 -3.85
N TYR A 71 8.35 12.73 -2.76
CA TYR A 71 7.02 13.14 -2.30
C TYR A 71 6.32 14.00 -3.36
N VAL A 72 5.09 13.62 -3.72
CA VAL A 72 4.28 14.32 -4.72
C VAL A 72 3.32 15.27 -4.02
N ASN A 73 2.39 14.73 -3.25
CA ASN A 73 1.38 15.43 -2.45
C ASN A 73 0.56 14.40 -1.65
N SER A 74 -0.27 14.84 -0.70
CA SER A 74 -1.36 14.05 -0.10
C SER A 74 -1.03 12.62 0.38
N GLY A 75 0.23 12.34 0.76
CA GLY A 75 0.65 10.99 1.16
C GLY A 75 1.06 10.08 0.00
N LEU A 76 1.46 10.66 -1.14
CA LEU A 76 1.96 9.95 -2.30
C LEU A 76 3.47 10.16 -2.45
N TRP A 77 4.21 9.05 -2.51
CA TRP A 77 5.63 9.04 -2.86
C TRP A 77 5.84 8.30 -4.17
N ARG A 78 6.50 8.94 -5.13
CA ARG A 78 6.73 8.41 -6.47
C ARG A 78 8.18 8.04 -6.68
N ARG A 79 8.41 6.89 -7.32
CA ARG A 79 9.70 6.54 -7.91
C ARG A 79 9.52 6.05 -9.33
N ASN A 80 10.37 6.56 -10.21
CA ASN A 80 10.39 6.18 -11.62
C ASN A 80 11.37 5.02 -11.82
N PHE A 81 10.98 4.10 -12.67
CA PHE A 81 11.78 3.01 -13.20
C PHE A 81 11.68 3.07 -14.74
N ASP A 82 12.57 2.40 -15.45
CA ASP A 82 12.55 2.43 -16.91
C ASP A 82 11.22 1.88 -17.45
N GLY A 83 10.39 2.75 -18.02
CA GLY A 83 9.07 2.43 -18.58
C GLY A 83 7.90 2.38 -17.58
N CYS A 84 8.11 2.62 -16.29
CA CYS A 84 7.01 2.70 -15.30
C CYS A 84 7.29 3.63 -14.12
N SER A 85 6.23 4.04 -13.43
CA SER A 85 6.28 4.80 -12.19
C SER A 85 5.54 4.03 -11.11
N VAL A 86 6.19 3.83 -9.97
CA VAL A 86 5.56 3.28 -8.77
C VAL A 86 5.20 4.42 -7.84
N TYR A 87 3.98 4.39 -7.33
CA TYR A 87 3.52 5.30 -6.28
C TYR A 87 3.25 4.49 -5.02
N MET A 88 3.84 4.91 -3.91
CA MET A 88 3.48 4.45 -2.58
C MET A 88 2.39 5.38 -2.05
N VAL A 89 1.20 4.82 -1.80
CA VAL A 89 0.01 5.52 -1.36
C VAL A 89 -0.19 5.29 0.13
N LEU A 90 -0.05 6.35 0.93
CA LEU A 90 -0.42 6.32 2.35
C LEU A 90 -1.93 6.40 2.49
N ILE A 91 -2.51 5.37 3.11
CA ILE A 91 -3.94 5.20 3.29
C ILE A 91 -4.22 5.27 4.78
N ILE A 92 -5.07 6.23 5.18
CA ILE A 92 -5.37 6.54 6.58
C ILE A 92 -6.83 6.20 6.85
N GLY A 93 -7.06 5.32 7.84
CA GLY A 93 -8.36 4.89 8.34
C GLY A 93 -8.74 5.66 9.61
N GLU A 94 -9.64 5.13 10.43
CA GLU A 94 -10.01 5.80 11.70
C GLU A 94 -8.91 5.70 12.76
N ASP A 95 -8.30 4.52 12.89
CA ASP A 95 -7.35 4.18 13.96
C ASP A 95 -6.15 3.39 13.43
N ARG A 96 -5.80 3.56 12.16
CA ARG A 96 -4.72 2.84 11.50
C ARG A 96 -4.34 3.53 10.20
N TRP A 97 -3.16 3.20 9.71
CA TRP A 97 -2.69 3.61 8.40
C TRP A 97 -1.85 2.51 7.77
N THR A 98 -1.81 2.47 6.45
CA THR A 98 -1.04 1.52 5.65
C THR A 98 -0.42 2.25 4.46
N VAL A 99 0.58 1.63 3.83
CA VAL A 99 1.13 2.11 2.57
C VAL A 99 0.97 1.03 1.52
N ARG A 100 0.27 1.35 0.42
CA ARG A 100 0.03 0.44 -0.69
C ARG A 100 0.69 0.93 -1.97
N PRO A 101 1.36 0.05 -2.75
CA PRO A 101 1.91 0.42 -4.04
C PRO A 101 0.81 0.44 -5.11
N ILE A 102 0.92 1.38 -6.05
CA ILE A 102 0.23 1.35 -7.34
C ILE A 102 1.26 1.61 -8.45
N VAL A 103 1.02 1.06 -9.65
CA VAL A 103 1.98 1.13 -10.75
C VAL A 103 1.35 1.78 -11.97
N SER A 104 1.94 2.87 -12.45
CA SER A 104 1.62 3.44 -13.77
C SER A 104 2.68 3.00 -14.77
N LYS A 105 2.27 2.56 -15.96
CA LYS A 105 3.18 2.12 -17.03
C LYS A 105 3.02 3.02 -18.24
N GLU A 106 4.14 3.35 -18.89
CA GLU A 106 4.11 4.16 -20.10
C GLU A 106 3.26 3.51 -21.20
N GLY A 107 2.38 4.29 -21.83
CA GLY A 107 1.47 3.81 -22.87
C GLY A 107 0.21 3.11 -22.37
N LEU A 108 0.08 2.85 -21.06
CA LEU A 108 -1.15 2.33 -20.44
C LEU A 108 -1.87 3.44 -19.66
N LYS A 109 -3.19 3.45 -19.75
CA LYS A 109 -4.03 4.34 -18.93
C LYS A 109 -4.26 3.71 -17.56
N GLY A 110 -4.35 4.56 -16.54
CA GLY A 110 -4.64 4.12 -15.18
C GLY A 110 -3.42 3.60 -14.41
N TYR A 111 -3.70 2.85 -13.36
CA TYR A 111 -2.74 2.28 -12.42
C TYR A 111 -3.07 0.81 -12.19
N GLY A 112 -2.08 -0.05 -12.34
CA GLY A 112 -2.16 -1.44 -11.88
C GLY A 112 -2.07 -1.47 -10.36
N VAL A 113 -2.99 -2.20 -9.73
CA VAL A 113 -3.15 -2.31 -8.28
C VAL A 113 -3.27 -3.76 -7.83
N GLU A 114 -3.07 -3.99 -6.55
CA GLU A 114 -3.32 -5.27 -5.89
C GLU A 114 -4.11 -5.02 -4.61
N ILE A 115 -5.26 -5.68 -4.47
CA ILE A 115 -6.07 -5.64 -3.25
C ILE A 115 -6.28 -7.09 -2.77
N PRO A 116 -5.70 -7.49 -1.63
CA PRO A 116 -6.05 -8.74 -0.99
C PRO A 116 -7.44 -8.60 -0.38
N VAL A 117 -8.36 -9.52 -0.66
CA VAL A 117 -9.75 -9.51 -0.16
C VAL A 117 -10.02 -10.83 0.54
N ASP A 118 -10.84 -10.80 1.59
CA ASP A 118 -11.29 -12.00 2.28
C ASP A 118 -11.91 -12.99 1.28
N ALA A 119 -11.50 -14.26 1.37
CA ALA A 119 -11.99 -15.30 0.46
C ALA A 119 -13.51 -15.55 0.60
N GLU A 120 -14.11 -15.15 1.72
CA GLU A 120 -15.57 -15.23 1.95
C GLU A 120 -16.34 -14.02 1.36
N ARG A 121 -15.65 -13.01 0.83
CA ARG A 121 -16.24 -11.77 0.30
C ARG A 121 -15.77 -11.41 -1.11
N ASP A 122 -15.22 -12.39 -1.81
CA ASP A 122 -14.74 -12.23 -3.17
C ASP A 122 -15.87 -11.89 -4.14
N GLU A 123 -17.03 -12.53 -4.00
CA GLU A 123 -18.24 -12.25 -4.80
C GLU A 123 -18.73 -10.82 -4.57
N ASP A 124 -18.86 -10.39 -3.30
CA ASP A 124 -19.26 -9.02 -2.99
C ASP A 124 -18.27 -7.99 -3.58
N PHE A 125 -16.96 -8.26 -3.49
CA PHE A 125 -15.95 -7.38 -4.05
C PHE A 125 -16.01 -7.31 -5.58
N LEU A 126 -16.30 -8.43 -6.25
CA LEU A 126 -16.50 -8.46 -7.69
C LEU A 126 -17.70 -7.61 -8.12
N GLU A 127 -18.77 -7.55 -7.32
CA GLU A 127 -19.92 -6.69 -7.59
C GLU A 127 -19.59 -5.20 -7.49
N GLU A 128 -18.67 -4.83 -6.59
CA GLU A 128 -18.21 -3.45 -6.43
C GLU A 128 -17.31 -2.96 -7.59
N LEU A 129 -16.65 -3.87 -8.31
CA LEU A 129 -15.81 -3.51 -9.45
C LEU A 129 -16.67 -3.09 -10.66
N THR A 130 -16.22 -2.03 -11.33
CA THR A 130 -16.77 -1.61 -12.62
C THR A 130 -16.42 -2.62 -13.72
N GLU A 131 -17.17 -2.62 -14.82
CA GLU A 131 -16.88 -3.50 -15.97
C GLU A 131 -15.50 -3.22 -16.60
N ASP A 132 -15.05 -1.96 -16.58
CA ASP A 132 -13.70 -1.60 -17.03
C ASP A 132 -12.62 -2.19 -16.10
N GLU A 133 -12.82 -2.14 -14.78
CA GLU A 133 -11.90 -2.73 -13.78
C GLU A 133 -11.87 -4.26 -13.86
N LYS A 134 -12.92 -4.91 -14.39
CA LYS A 134 -12.97 -6.36 -14.62
C LYS A 134 -12.25 -6.81 -15.90
N THR A 135 -11.93 -5.89 -16.80
CA THR A 135 -11.41 -6.23 -18.14
C THR A 135 -10.04 -6.90 -18.09
N ASP A 136 -9.19 -6.50 -17.15
CA ASP A 136 -7.83 -7.04 -16.95
C ASP A 136 -7.65 -7.68 -15.57
N LEU A 137 -8.75 -8.12 -14.95
CA LEU A 137 -8.74 -8.70 -13.62
C LEU A 137 -8.05 -10.08 -13.60
N GLU A 138 -7.01 -10.20 -12.78
CA GLU A 138 -6.36 -11.46 -12.41
C GLU A 138 -6.55 -11.71 -10.91
N ILE A 139 -6.89 -12.94 -10.53
CA ILE A 139 -7.11 -13.32 -9.13
C ILE A 139 -6.12 -14.42 -8.75
N HIS A 140 -5.36 -14.18 -7.69
CA HIS A 140 -4.44 -15.17 -7.10
C HIS A 140 -4.97 -15.65 -5.75
N GLU A 141 -5.07 -16.98 -5.58
CA GLU A 141 -5.56 -17.58 -4.34
C GLU A 141 -4.45 -17.73 -3.29
N HIS A 142 -4.76 -17.32 -2.06
CA HIS A 142 -4.01 -17.66 -0.87
C HIS A 142 -4.93 -18.34 0.15
N VAL A 143 -4.35 -18.91 1.21
CA VAL A 143 -5.08 -19.73 2.19
C VAL A 143 -6.24 -18.98 2.87
N GLN A 144 -6.11 -17.66 3.07
CA GLN A 144 -7.06 -16.86 3.84
C GLN A 144 -7.66 -15.69 3.06
N ASN A 145 -7.12 -15.37 1.89
CA ASN A 145 -7.53 -14.22 1.09
C ASN A 145 -7.26 -14.49 -0.40
N ARG A 146 -7.87 -13.68 -1.26
CA ARG A 146 -7.60 -13.67 -2.70
C ARG A 146 -7.05 -12.32 -3.09
N HIS A 147 -5.95 -12.31 -3.84
CA HIS A 147 -5.31 -11.09 -4.30
C HIS A 147 -5.87 -10.74 -5.67
N PHE A 148 -6.59 -9.62 -5.75
CA PHE A 148 -7.18 -9.09 -6.97
C PHE A 148 -6.19 -8.10 -7.60
N HIS A 149 -5.75 -8.39 -8.82
CA HIS A 149 -4.87 -7.55 -9.62
C HIS A 149 -5.65 -6.98 -10.80
N PHE A 150 -5.77 -5.67 -10.89
CA PHE A 150 -6.56 -5.01 -11.93
C PHE A 150 -6.11 -3.56 -12.13
N THR A 151 -6.68 -2.89 -13.14
CA THR A 151 -6.41 -1.47 -13.40
C THR A 151 -7.52 -0.55 -12.87
N VAL A 152 -7.13 0.48 -12.12
CA VAL A 152 -8.00 1.61 -11.74
C VAL A 152 -7.63 2.87 -12.51
N LEU A 153 -8.60 3.73 -12.83
CA LEU A 153 -8.35 4.95 -13.59
C LEU A 153 -7.76 6.10 -12.76
N ASN A 154 -8.04 6.14 -11.46
CA ASN A 154 -7.59 7.19 -10.56
C ASN A 154 -7.24 6.64 -9.16
N ILE A 155 -6.49 7.43 -8.40
CA ILE A 155 -5.94 7.02 -7.10
C ILE A 155 -7.03 7.06 -6.02
N GLU A 156 -8.00 7.95 -6.15
CA GLU A 156 -9.11 8.10 -5.21
C GLU A 156 -9.94 6.81 -5.14
N ARG A 157 -10.30 6.24 -6.30
CA ARG A 157 -10.98 4.94 -6.42
C ARG A 157 -10.18 3.81 -5.76
N PHE A 158 -8.86 3.80 -5.94
CA PHE A 158 -8.01 2.82 -5.25
C PHE A 158 -8.08 2.96 -3.73
N ILE A 159 -8.01 4.20 -3.22
CA ILE A 159 -8.06 4.47 -1.78
C ILE A 159 -9.41 4.03 -1.20
N GLU A 160 -10.51 4.27 -1.91
CA GLU A 160 -11.86 3.82 -1.51
C GLU A 160 -11.90 2.30 -1.38
N LEU A 161 -11.49 1.57 -2.43
CA LEU A 161 -11.50 0.12 -2.44
C LEU A 161 -10.62 -0.48 -1.33
N VAL A 162 -9.41 0.05 -1.11
CA VAL A 162 -8.53 -0.43 -0.04
C VAL A 162 -9.13 -0.21 1.34
N LYS A 163 -9.79 0.94 1.57
CA LYS A 163 -10.39 1.22 2.87
C LYS A 163 -11.49 0.22 3.25
N GLU A 164 -12.23 -0.25 2.26
CA GLU A 164 -13.41 -1.08 2.47
C GLU A 164 -13.12 -2.59 2.36
N TRP A 165 -12.18 -2.98 1.48
CA TRP A 165 -12.05 -4.39 1.06
C TRP A 165 -10.71 -5.03 1.36
N ASP A 166 -9.66 -4.24 1.59
CA ASP A 166 -8.33 -4.79 1.85
C ASP A 166 -8.35 -5.64 3.12
N TYR A 167 -8.14 -6.94 2.95
CA TYR A 167 -8.20 -7.98 3.99
C TYR A 167 -7.44 -7.57 5.25
N TYR A 168 -6.27 -6.98 5.08
CA TYR A 168 -5.45 -6.59 6.21
C TYR A 168 -5.96 -5.30 6.84
N PHE A 169 -6.46 -4.36 6.05
CA PHE A 169 -6.78 -3.01 6.50
C PHE A 169 -8.25 -2.77 6.89
N ALA A 170 -9.21 -3.33 6.18
CA ALA A 170 -10.64 -3.14 6.38
C ALA A 170 -11.08 -3.69 7.75
N TYR A 171 -10.66 -4.91 8.09
CA TYR A 171 -11.12 -5.61 9.29
C TYR A 171 -10.21 -5.42 10.49
N LYS A 172 -10.73 -4.77 11.53
CA LYS A 172 -9.99 -4.52 12.78
C LYS A 172 -9.57 -5.80 13.49
N GLU A 173 -10.33 -6.88 13.34
CA GLU A 173 -10.03 -8.17 13.96
C GLU A 173 -8.92 -8.93 13.22
N ILE A 174 -9.00 -9.03 11.89
CA ILE A 174 -7.96 -9.64 11.04
C ILE A 174 -6.64 -8.86 11.15
N TRP A 175 -6.72 -7.52 11.20
CA TRP A 175 -5.58 -6.66 11.47
C TRP A 175 -4.83 -7.06 12.75
N LYS A 176 -5.57 -7.28 13.85
CA LYS A 176 -5.00 -7.72 15.13
C LYS A 176 -4.44 -9.15 15.08
N GLN A 177 -4.97 -10.01 14.22
CA GLN A 177 -4.61 -11.44 14.13
C GLN A 177 -3.45 -11.75 13.18
N SER A 178 -3.15 -10.90 12.18
CA SER A 178 -2.03 -11.09 11.24
C SER A 178 -0.63 -11.09 11.90
N VAL A 179 -0.57 -11.01 13.23
CA VAL A 179 0.61 -11.04 14.09
C VAL A 179 1.04 -12.48 14.38
N ARG A 180 1.92 -13.04 13.54
CA ARG A 180 2.97 -13.97 13.97
C ARG A 180 3.97 -14.22 12.84
N ILE A 181 4.96 -13.34 12.74
CA ILE A 181 6.31 -13.79 12.36
C ILE A 181 7.06 -13.83 13.70
N THR A 182 6.91 -14.94 14.42
CA THR A 182 7.93 -15.30 15.40
C THR A 182 9.21 -15.49 14.61
N ALA A 183 10.14 -14.55 14.76
CA ALA A 183 11.53 -14.84 14.49
C ALA A 183 11.83 -16.15 15.25
N MET A 184 12.13 -17.21 14.50
CA MET A 184 12.77 -18.36 15.12
C MET A 184 14.12 -17.84 15.59
N SER A 185 14.24 -17.64 16.89
CA SER A 185 15.50 -17.46 17.58
C SER A 185 16.34 -18.71 17.33
N GLU A 186 17.46 -18.55 16.61
CA GLU A 186 18.59 -19.46 16.70
C GLU A 186 19.31 -19.30 18.06
#